data_AF-A0A4W6G907-F1
#
_entry.id   AF-A0A4W6G907-F1
#
_cell.length_a   1.000
_cell.length_b   1.000
_cell.length_c   1.000
_cell.angle_alpha   90.00
_cell.angle_beta   90.00
_cell.angle_gamma   90.00
#
_symmetry.space_group_name_H-M   'P 1'
#
loop_
_entity.id
_entity.type
_entity.pdbx_description
1 polymer ?
#
loop_
_entity_poly.entity_id
_entity_poly.type
_entity_poly.pdbx_seq_one_letter_code
_entity_poly.pdbx_strand_id
1 'polypeptide(L)'
;MTSYALANENKLNQDVLFQFASPDLSHWPVPKGRVYTLEATAYALLALVKAKTFKEADPIVRWFNKQQRVNGGYGSTQATMIVYQAVAEYWASAKDPEYDLNVDILLPGRSKPDKYNINSNNHFATRTSKINDINQDVKVTATGAGEATVTIVSLYYALPIEKESDCQKFNLSVQLLPEKMDEEEKIYRLKIEVLYKDTEHDATMTVLDIGLLTGFSVNTKDLDLLSKGRARTIAKYKMNTKPVESERSSLIIYLDKVSHTRPEEITFRIHQKLKVGVLQPAAVSVYEYNNNPFSNKTHCVKFYHPERRGGQLLRLCRNDECICAEENCSKQKKGKVNDADRTAKACETTARSKIDFVYKVGVDEFTDGLSTDIYTARVLDVIKEGTSDVGPQGKLRTFLSFPHCREALDLRKGKNYLIMGASKDIHKDDQGQL
;
A
#
# COMPACT_ATOMS: atom_id res chain seq x y z
N MET A 1 25.60 14.49 16.00
CA MET A 1 26.41 15.05 14.89
C MET A 1 27.60 15.86 15.38
N THR A 2 27.39 16.98 16.09
CA THR A 2 28.51 17.84 16.54
C THR A 2 29.55 17.08 17.38
N SER A 3 29.11 16.20 18.28
CA SER A 3 30.02 15.36 19.07
C SER A 3 30.92 14.48 18.21
N TYR A 4 30.42 13.93 17.10
CA TYR A 4 31.23 13.15 16.15
C TYR A 4 32.24 14.03 15.41
N ALA A 5 31.83 15.21 14.96
CA ALA A 5 32.74 16.17 14.33
C ALA A 5 33.88 16.59 15.29
N LEU A 6 33.55 16.84 16.56
CA LEU A 6 34.54 17.13 17.60
C LEU A 6 35.42 15.93 17.92
N ALA A 7 34.89 14.71 17.90
CA ALA A 7 35.66 13.48 18.12
C ALA A 7 36.74 13.29 17.05
N ASN A 8 36.47 13.64 15.79
CA ASN A 8 37.48 13.60 14.72
C ASN A 8 38.66 14.56 14.98
N GLU A 9 38.43 15.65 15.71
CA GLU A 9 39.46 16.61 16.13
C GLU A 9 40.02 16.31 17.53
N ASN A 10 39.73 15.13 18.10
CA ASN A 10 40.07 14.73 19.48
C ASN A 10 39.55 15.70 20.57
N LYS A 11 38.45 16.40 20.30
CA LYS A 11 37.81 17.38 21.19
C LYS A 11 36.44 16.92 21.70
N LEU A 12 36.20 15.61 21.74
CA LEU A 12 34.94 15.07 22.24
C LEU A 12 34.79 15.36 23.74
N ASN A 13 33.70 16.02 24.10
CA ASN A 13 33.22 16.09 25.48
C ASN A 13 32.16 15.00 25.68
N GLN A 14 32.50 13.97 26.46
CA GLN A 14 31.60 12.84 26.71
C GLN A 14 30.44 13.21 27.63
N ASP A 15 30.64 14.09 28.62
CA ASP A 15 29.59 14.51 29.55
C ASP A 15 28.44 15.19 28.79
N VAL A 16 28.79 16.08 27.86
CA VAL A 16 27.81 16.74 26.99
C VAL A 16 27.11 15.73 26.07
N LEU A 17 27.82 14.71 25.58
CA LEU A 17 27.21 13.66 24.76
C LEU A 17 26.18 12.86 25.58
N PHE A 18 26.56 12.38 26.76
CA PHE A 18 25.70 11.54 27.60
C PHE A 18 24.57 12.30 28.30
N GLN A 19 24.66 13.63 28.42
CA GLN A 19 23.56 14.46 28.92
C GLN A 19 22.25 14.27 28.15
N PHE A 20 22.33 13.96 26.85
CA PHE A 20 21.18 13.76 25.97
C PHE A 20 20.86 12.28 25.70
N ALA A 21 21.57 11.36 26.35
CA ALA A 21 21.34 9.92 26.18
C ALA A 21 20.06 9.46 26.90
N SER A 22 19.54 8.31 26.50
CA SER A 22 18.49 7.61 27.22
C SER A 22 18.96 7.17 28.62
N PRO A 23 18.04 6.90 29.57
CA PRO A 23 18.42 6.49 30.94
C PRO A 23 19.29 5.24 31.01
N ASP A 24 19.15 4.33 30.05
CA ASP A 24 19.94 3.10 29.91
C ASP A 24 21.21 3.29 29.03
N LEU A 25 21.52 4.53 28.64
CA LEU A 25 22.68 4.93 27.83
C LEU A 25 22.78 4.23 26.46
N SER A 26 21.66 3.71 25.96
CA SER A 26 21.64 2.89 24.74
C SER A 26 21.34 3.68 23.47
N HIS A 27 20.70 4.85 23.57
CA HIS A 27 20.32 5.64 22.39
C HIS A 27 20.09 7.12 22.72
N TRP A 28 19.96 7.96 21.68
CA TRP A 28 19.70 9.40 21.79
C TRP A 28 18.32 9.74 21.22
N PRO A 29 17.28 9.81 22.06
CA PRO A 29 15.90 10.03 21.60
C PRO A 29 15.72 11.43 21.01
N VAL A 30 15.09 11.49 19.83
CA VAL A 30 14.74 12.75 19.14
C VAL A 30 13.22 12.88 19.04
N PRO A 31 12.61 14.02 19.47
CA PRO A 31 11.16 14.22 19.42
C PRO A 31 10.54 14.07 18.02
N LYS A 32 11.33 14.31 16.97
CA LYS A 32 10.92 14.18 15.56
C LYS A 32 10.60 12.74 15.14
N GLY A 33 10.96 11.74 15.95
CA GLY A 33 10.54 10.36 15.79
C GLY A 33 11.68 9.38 15.48
N ARG A 34 11.30 8.11 15.31
CA ARG A 34 12.22 6.95 15.28
C ARG A 34 13.41 7.08 14.32
N VAL A 35 13.19 7.53 13.09
CA VAL A 35 14.27 7.61 12.08
C VAL A 35 15.36 8.61 12.50
N TYR A 36 14.96 9.75 13.05
CA TYR A 36 15.90 10.75 13.53
C TYR A 36 16.62 10.29 14.81
N THR A 37 15.95 9.54 15.68
CA THR A 37 16.58 8.87 16.82
C THR A 37 17.68 7.90 16.36
N LEU A 38 17.41 7.09 15.33
CA LEU A 38 18.40 6.15 14.76
C LEU A 38 19.63 6.89 14.23
N GLU A 39 19.41 7.94 13.46
CA GLU A 39 20.48 8.77 12.91
C GLU A 39 21.31 9.45 14.01
N ALA A 40 20.66 10.10 14.99
CA ALA A 40 21.33 10.76 16.11
C ALA A 40 22.18 9.77 16.92
N THR A 41 21.62 8.60 17.23
CA THR A 41 22.30 7.52 17.95
C THR A 41 23.49 6.99 17.17
N ALA A 42 23.41 6.92 15.84
CA ALA A 42 24.50 6.38 15.02
C ALA A 42 25.68 7.34 14.98
N TYR A 43 25.44 8.65 14.95
CA TYR A 43 26.48 9.64 15.15
C TYR A 43 27.10 9.58 16.56
N ALA A 44 26.32 9.26 17.60
CA ALA A 44 26.86 9.08 18.94
C ALA A 44 27.79 7.85 19.01
N LEU A 45 27.37 6.72 18.41
CA LEU A 45 28.21 5.53 18.29
C LEU A 45 29.53 5.83 17.56
N LEU A 46 29.48 6.52 16.42
CA LEU A 46 30.68 6.94 15.69
C LEU A 46 31.61 7.81 16.55
N ALA A 47 31.06 8.75 17.31
CA ALA A 47 31.85 9.59 18.22
C ALA A 47 32.59 8.77 19.28
N LEU A 48 31.91 7.81 19.90
CA LEU A 48 32.49 6.93 20.92
C LEU A 48 33.54 5.97 20.33
N VAL A 49 33.28 5.41 19.14
CA VAL A 49 34.25 4.57 18.42
C VAL A 49 35.52 5.35 18.09
N LYS A 50 35.40 6.61 17.61
CA LYS A 50 36.57 7.47 17.38
C LYS A 50 37.33 7.79 18.66
N ALA A 51 36.62 8.00 19.77
CA ALA A 51 37.23 8.21 21.09
C ALA A 51 37.77 6.91 21.73
N LYS A 52 37.63 5.75 21.07
CA LYS A 52 38.04 4.41 21.54
C LYS A 52 37.40 3.99 22.86
N THR A 53 36.21 4.53 23.17
CA THR A 53 35.40 4.20 24.35
C THR A 53 34.41 3.09 24.01
N PHE A 54 34.93 1.87 23.86
CA PHE A 54 34.14 0.72 23.39
C PHE A 54 33.18 0.16 24.43
N LYS A 55 33.46 0.33 25.73
CA LYS A 55 32.58 -0.15 26.81
C LYS A 55 31.24 0.59 26.79
N GLU A 56 31.29 1.88 26.50
CA GLU A 56 30.15 2.77 26.41
C GLU A 56 29.44 2.63 25.05
N ALA A 57 30.13 2.14 24.02
CA ALA A 57 29.57 1.90 22.70
C ALA A 57 28.78 0.58 22.60
N ASP A 58 29.13 -0.44 23.38
CA ASP A 58 28.51 -1.78 23.34
C ASP A 58 26.96 -1.77 23.52
N PRO A 59 26.39 -1.04 24.49
CA PRO A 59 24.93 -0.96 24.65
C PRO A 59 24.21 -0.38 23.42
N ILE A 60 24.88 0.51 22.68
CA ILE A 60 24.32 1.19 21.52
C ILE A 60 24.25 0.23 20.33
N VAL A 61 25.27 -0.59 20.13
CA VAL A 61 25.30 -1.62 19.06
C VAL A 61 24.20 -2.66 19.30
N ARG A 62 24.05 -3.13 20.54
CA ARG A 62 22.95 -4.04 20.92
C ARG A 62 21.58 -3.40 20.72
N TRP A 63 21.46 -2.10 20.96
CA TRP A 63 20.23 -1.38 20.67
C TRP A 63 19.93 -1.35 19.17
N PHE A 64 20.93 -1.08 18.31
CA PHE A 64 20.74 -1.11 16.85
C PHE A 64 20.29 -2.46 16.31
N ASN A 65 20.81 -3.57 16.85
CA ASN A 65 20.38 -4.93 16.47
C ASN A 65 18.87 -5.13 16.65
N LYS A 66 18.26 -4.47 17.65
CA LYS A 66 16.80 -4.51 17.90
C LYS A 66 16.00 -3.57 16.99
N GLN A 67 16.65 -2.65 16.29
CA GLN A 67 16.00 -1.64 15.45
C GLN A 67 15.96 -2.02 13.97
N GLN A 68 16.72 -3.02 13.55
CA GLN A 68 16.75 -3.43 12.16
C GLN A 68 15.38 -3.94 11.70
N ARG A 69 14.95 -3.54 10.49
CA ARG A 69 13.69 -4.03 9.90
C ARG A 69 13.93 -5.33 9.12
N VAL A 70 12.82 -5.98 8.75
CA VAL A 70 12.77 -7.24 7.99
C VAL A 70 13.70 -7.30 6.76
N ASN A 71 13.83 -6.19 6.02
CA ASN A 71 14.69 -6.11 4.83
C ASN A 71 16.10 -5.57 5.14
N GLY A 72 16.53 -5.61 6.40
CA GLY A 72 17.80 -5.07 6.86
C GLY A 72 17.86 -3.53 6.94
N GLY A 73 16.86 -2.81 6.44
CA GLY A 73 16.84 -1.34 6.45
C GLY A 73 16.41 -0.73 7.79
N TYR A 74 16.75 0.54 8.00
CA TYR A 74 16.40 1.31 9.21
C TYR A 74 15.26 2.32 8.99
N GLY A 75 14.61 2.27 7.82
CA GLY A 75 13.40 3.03 7.50
C GLY A 75 13.61 4.30 6.67
N SER A 76 14.85 4.81 6.57
CA SER A 76 15.23 5.83 5.59
C SER A 76 16.65 5.55 5.07
N THR A 77 17.01 6.10 3.91
CA THR A 77 18.35 5.95 3.34
C THR A 77 19.43 6.52 4.27
N GLN A 78 19.22 7.73 4.80
CA GLN A 78 20.19 8.38 5.67
C GLN A 78 20.43 7.59 6.96
N ALA A 79 19.36 7.22 7.67
CA ALA A 79 19.49 6.41 8.88
C ALA A 79 20.13 5.05 8.56
N THR A 80 19.75 4.42 7.45
CA THR A 80 20.33 3.12 7.06
C THR A 80 21.82 3.23 6.78
N MET A 81 22.27 4.22 6.02
CA MET A 81 23.69 4.40 5.70
C MET A 81 24.52 4.72 6.94
N ILE A 82 24.10 5.68 7.77
CA ILE A 82 24.89 6.09 8.94
C ILE A 82 24.90 5.00 10.01
N VAL A 83 23.79 4.28 10.23
CA VAL A 83 23.78 3.14 11.17
C VAL A 83 24.72 2.04 10.69
N TYR A 84 24.68 1.67 9.40
CA TYR A 84 25.61 0.67 8.86
C TYR A 84 27.06 1.11 8.96
N GLN A 85 27.36 2.37 8.66
CA GLN A 85 28.72 2.90 8.85
C GLN A 85 29.15 2.80 10.32
N ALA A 86 28.30 3.23 11.25
CA ALA A 86 28.62 3.25 12.68
C ALA A 86 28.88 1.84 13.23
N VAL A 87 28.00 0.88 12.91
CA VAL A 87 28.13 -0.51 13.34
C VAL A 87 29.34 -1.17 12.67
N ALA A 88 29.59 -0.90 11.39
CA ALA A 88 30.78 -1.41 10.70
C ALA A 88 32.09 -0.87 11.28
N GLU A 89 32.17 0.43 11.57
CA GLU A 89 33.34 1.03 12.21
C GLU A 89 33.58 0.48 13.62
N TYR A 90 32.52 0.22 14.38
CA TYR A 90 32.61 -0.45 15.67
C TYR A 90 33.24 -1.84 15.53
N TRP A 91 32.67 -2.71 14.69
CA TRP A 91 33.17 -4.08 14.52
C TRP A 91 34.56 -4.15 13.87
N ALA A 92 34.91 -3.18 13.01
CA ALA A 92 36.25 -3.10 12.43
C ALA A 92 37.33 -2.68 13.44
N SER A 93 36.95 -2.03 14.54
CA SER A 93 37.87 -1.49 15.54
C SER A 93 37.83 -2.26 16.87
N ALA A 94 36.72 -2.93 17.16
CA ALA A 94 36.56 -3.79 18.31
C ALA A 94 37.33 -5.11 18.11
N LYS A 95 37.76 -5.73 19.21
CA LYS A 95 38.33 -7.08 19.16
C LYS A 95 37.21 -8.08 18.92
N ASP A 96 37.44 -9.03 18.02
CA ASP A 96 36.52 -10.16 17.82
C ASP A 96 36.38 -10.94 19.13
N PRO A 97 35.16 -11.03 19.70
CA PRO A 97 34.92 -11.91 20.82
C PRO A 97 34.98 -13.37 20.36
N GLU A 98 35.30 -14.26 21.30
CA GLU A 98 35.16 -15.70 21.06
C GLU A 98 33.68 -16.02 20.77
N TYR A 99 33.45 -16.73 19.67
CA TYR A 99 32.11 -16.95 19.14
C TYR A 99 31.90 -18.45 18.88
N ASP A 100 31.14 -19.09 19.75
CA ASP A 100 30.65 -20.47 19.64
C ASP A 100 29.27 -20.56 20.31
N LEU A 101 28.23 -20.32 19.52
CA LEU A 101 26.85 -20.22 19.96
C LEU A 101 26.02 -21.32 19.31
N ASN A 102 25.38 -22.14 20.14
CA ASN A 102 24.41 -23.14 19.72
C ASN A 102 23.00 -22.56 19.90
N VAL A 103 22.21 -22.56 18.83
CA VAL A 103 20.84 -22.04 18.81
C VAL A 103 19.90 -23.13 18.32
N ASP A 104 18.99 -23.53 19.20
CA ASP A 104 17.93 -24.50 18.93
C ASP A 104 16.59 -23.75 18.81
N ILE A 105 15.96 -23.82 17.62
CA ILE A 105 14.67 -23.19 17.33
C ILE A 105 13.61 -24.26 17.15
N LEU A 106 12.69 -24.36 18.13
CA LEU A 106 11.53 -25.23 18.05
C LEU A 106 10.34 -24.46 17.48
N LEU A 107 10.00 -24.79 16.24
CA LEU A 107 8.85 -24.23 15.54
C LEU A 107 7.59 -25.04 15.84
N PRO A 108 6.42 -24.37 15.91
CA PRO A 108 5.13 -25.03 16.10
C PRO A 108 4.89 -26.08 15.00
N GLY A 109 4.32 -27.22 15.38
CA GLY A 109 4.07 -28.34 14.47
C GLY A 109 5.29 -29.21 14.14
N ARG A 110 6.51 -28.84 14.57
CA ARG A 110 7.71 -29.69 14.41
C ARG A 110 8.01 -30.50 15.67
N SER A 111 8.36 -31.77 15.49
CA SER A 111 8.72 -32.67 16.60
C SER A 111 10.16 -32.52 17.09
N LYS A 112 11.04 -31.91 16.27
CA LYS A 112 12.45 -31.67 16.60
C LYS A 112 12.80 -30.20 16.35
N PRO A 113 13.67 -29.59 17.19
CA PRO A 113 14.15 -28.24 16.94
C PRO A 113 15.13 -28.21 15.77
N ASP A 114 15.11 -27.11 15.04
CA ASP A 114 16.16 -26.76 14.07
C ASP A 114 17.39 -26.31 14.86
N LYS A 115 18.51 -27.01 14.71
CA LYS A 115 19.74 -26.74 15.45
C LYS A 115 20.76 -26.01 14.58
N TYR A 116 21.31 -24.92 15.09
CA TYR A 116 22.33 -24.12 14.42
C TYR A 116 23.53 -23.94 15.34
N ASN A 117 24.72 -24.30 14.87
CA ASN A 117 25.99 -23.90 15.50
C ASN A 117 26.56 -22.71 14.73
N ILE A 118 26.74 -21.60 15.43
CA ILE A 118 27.28 -20.36 14.92
C ILE A 118 28.66 -20.16 15.54
N ASN A 119 29.70 -20.16 14.71
CA ASN A 119 31.09 -20.05 15.12
C ASN A 119 31.84 -19.02 14.25
N SER A 120 33.10 -18.73 14.59
CA SER A 120 33.93 -17.77 13.86
C SER A 120 34.04 -18.04 12.34
N ASN A 121 33.83 -19.26 11.86
CA ASN A 121 33.88 -19.56 10.43
C ASN A 121 32.55 -19.30 9.69
N ASN A 122 31.42 -19.27 10.40
CA ASN A 122 30.09 -19.23 9.78
C ASN A 122 29.16 -18.12 10.32
N HIS A 123 29.63 -17.27 11.24
CA HIS A 123 28.85 -16.24 11.90
C HIS A 123 28.23 -15.18 10.98
N PHE A 124 28.77 -14.96 9.78
CA PHE A 124 28.16 -14.09 8.77
C PHE A 124 27.01 -14.73 7.98
N ALA A 125 26.81 -16.05 8.10
CA ALA A 125 25.88 -16.78 7.27
C ALA A 125 24.47 -16.81 7.88
N THR A 126 23.50 -16.26 7.16
CA THR A 126 22.09 -16.26 7.59
C THR A 126 21.47 -17.67 7.51
N ARG A 127 20.54 -17.97 8.42
CA ARG A 127 19.76 -19.21 8.45
C ARG A 127 18.27 -18.87 8.44
N THR A 128 17.50 -19.57 7.62
CA THR A 128 16.07 -19.29 7.44
C THR A 128 15.27 -20.59 7.56
N SER A 129 14.17 -20.54 8.30
CA SER A 129 13.19 -21.62 8.41
C SER A 129 11.79 -21.03 8.23
N LYS A 130 10.89 -21.79 7.61
CA LYS A 130 9.52 -21.35 7.30
C LYS A 130 8.50 -22.32 7.88
N ILE A 131 7.34 -21.79 8.25
CA ILE A 131 6.14 -22.51 8.65
C ILE A 131 4.92 -21.87 7.98
N ASN A 132 3.85 -22.64 7.81
CA ASN A 132 2.60 -22.18 7.20
C ASN A 132 1.54 -21.81 8.24
N ASP A 133 1.99 -21.31 9.40
CA ASP A 133 1.13 -20.90 10.51
C ASP A 133 1.58 -19.53 11.03
N ILE A 134 0.63 -18.71 11.48
CA ILE A 134 0.87 -17.40 12.11
C ILE A 134 0.36 -17.41 13.55
N ASN A 135 0.85 -16.49 14.38
CA ASN A 135 0.43 -16.32 15.78
C ASN A 135 0.61 -17.57 16.65
N GLN A 136 1.72 -18.28 16.45
CA GLN A 136 2.09 -19.45 17.24
C GLN A 136 3.38 -19.15 18.00
N ASP A 137 3.50 -19.73 19.19
CA ASP A 137 4.69 -19.56 20.02
C ASP A 137 5.89 -20.32 19.42
N VAL A 138 7.03 -19.63 19.33
CA VAL A 138 8.31 -20.21 18.90
C VAL A 138 9.25 -20.26 20.10
N LYS A 139 9.79 -21.44 20.41
CA LYS A 139 10.75 -21.60 21.49
C LYS A 139 12.17 -21.55 20.95
N VAL A 140 12.93 -20.53 21.37
CA VAL A 140 14.35 -20.37 21.03
C VAL A 140 15.19 -20.67 22.27
N THR A 141 16.16 -21.57 22.14
CA THR A 141 17.12 -21.90 23.20
C THR A 141 18.51 -21.61 22.67
N ALA A 142 19.29 -20.78 23.37
CA ALA A 142 20.65 -20.42 22.98
C ALA A 142 21.64 -20.78 24.09
N THR A 143 22.75 -21.42 23.76
CA THR A 143 23.80 -21.83 24.70
C THR A 143 25.19 -21.61 24.09
N GLY A 144 26.15 -21.20 24.91
CA GLY A 144 27.52 -20.91 24.46
C GLY A 144 27.87 -19.42 24.48
N ALA A 145 28.99 -19.06 23.87
CA ALA A 145 29.53 -17.70 23.84
C ALA A 145 29.21 -17.02 22.50
N GLY A 146 28.65 -15.82 22.55
CA GLY A 146 28.32 -15.02 21.36
C GLY A 146 26.94 -14.35 21.47
N GLU A 147 26.59 -13.56 20.46
CA GLU A 147 25.32 -12.84 20.39
C GLU A 147 24.69 -13.02 19.00
N ALA A 148 23.57 -13.74 18.91
CA ALA A 148 22.82 -13.88 17.66
C ALA A 148 21.50 -13.10 17.70
N THR A 149 21.10 -12.61 16.53
CA THR A 149 19.79 -11.96 16.34
C THR A 149 18.84 -12.93 15.65
N VAL A 150 17.64 -13.10 16.22
CA VAL A 150 16.56 -13.89 15.62
C VAL A 150 15.42 -12.96 15.22
N THR A 151 15.05 -12.99 13.94
CA THR A 151 13.98 -12.14 13.38
C THR A 151 12.82 -13.03 12.91
N ILE A 152 11.63 -12.83 13.48
CA ILE A 152 10.41 -13.53 13.09
C ILE A 152 9.57 -12.61 12.21
N VAL A 153 9.15 -13.10 11.04
CA VAL A 153 8.39 -12.35 10.04
C VAL A 153 7.15 -13.13 9.66
N SER A 154 5.98 -12.56 9.93
CA SER A 154 4.70 -13.13 9.51
C SER A 154 4.17 -12.36 8.31
N LEU A 155 3.98 -13.06 7.20
CA LEU A 155 3.32 -12.52 6.01
C LEU A 155 1.88 -13.05 5.98
N TYR A 156 0.91 -12.15 6.01
CA TYR A 156 -0.51 -12.50 5.99
C TYR A 156 -1.30 -11.44 5.23
N TYR A 157 -2.46 -11.83 4.70
CA TYR A 157 -3.43 -10.89 4.16
C TYR A 157 -4.17 -10.23 5.31
N ALA A 158 -3.91 -8.94 5.52
CA ALA A 158 -4.67 -8.12 6.45
C ALA A 158 -5.86 -7.48 5.72
N LEU A 159 -7.02 -7.42 6.39
CA LEU A 159 -8.11 -6.58 5.91
C LEU A 159 -7.64 -5.10 5.98
N PRO A 160 -7.88 -4.30 4.92
CA PRO A 160 -7.51 -2.90 4.93
C PRO A 160 -8.31 -2.15 6.00
N ILE A 161 -7.62 -1.52 6.95
CA ILE A 161 -8.26 -0.64 7.94
C ILE A 161 -8.64 0.67 7.22
N GLU A 162 -9.93 0.96 7.14
CA GLU A 162 -10.40 2.25 6.62
C GLU A 162 -9.95 3.38 7.57
N LYS A 163 -9.18 4.34 7.04
CA LYS A 163 -8.78 5.54 7.76
C LYS A 163 -9.70 6.67 7.37
N GLU A 164 -10.17 7.45 8.36
CA GLU A 164 -10.99 8.65 8.14
C GLU A 164 -10.32 9.66 7.19
N SER A 165 -8.99 9.70 7.15
CA SER A 165 -8.22 10.46 6.16
C SER A 165 -6.77 9.99 6.05
N ASP A 166 -6.37 9.59 4.84
CA ASP A 166 -4.98 9.28 4.52
C ASP A 166 -4.07 10.54 4.45
N CYS A 167 -4.67 11.73 4.43
CA CYS A 167 -4.02 13.00 4.08
C CYS A 167 -3.88 13.94 5.29
N GLN A 168 -3.14 13.50 6.31
CA GLN A 168 -2.90 14.30 7.51
C GLN A 168 -1.93 15.46 7.28
N LYS A 169 -0.81 15.18 6.61
CA LYS A 169 0.32 16.13 6.42
C LYS A 169 0.33 16.86 5.08
N PHE A 170 -0.45 16.41 4.12
CA PHE A 170 -0.48 16.99 2.79
C PHE A 170 -1.93 17.25 2.39
N ASN A 171 -2.16 18.36 1.70
CA ASN A 171 -3.35 18.57 0.90
C ASN A 171 -2.98 18.22 -0.55
N LEU A 172 -3.61 17.18 -1.09
CA LEU A 172 -3.36 16.67 -2.43
C LEU A 172 -4.65 16.76 -3.25
N SER A 173 -4.57 17.46 -4.38
CA SER A 173 -5.61 17.55 -5.40
C SER A 173 -5.06 16.97 -6.70
N VAL A 174 -5.85 16.09 -7.33
CA VAL A 174 -5.48 15.43 -8.59
C VAL A 174 -6.65 15.55 -9.54
N GLN A 175 -6.38 16.13 -10.71
CA GLN A 175 -7.39 16.34 -11.74
C GLN A 175 -6.85 15.84 -13.08
N LEU A 176 -7.69 15.12 -13.81
CA LEU A 176 -7.39 14.69 -15.16
C LEU A 176 -8.28 15.47 -16.14
N LEU A 177 -7.67 16.36 -16.91
CA LEU A 177 -8.37 17.26 -17.82
C LEU A 177 -8.22 16.77 -19.27
N PRO A 178 -9.32 16.67 -20.04
CA PRO A 178 -9.22 16.33 -21.46
C PRO A 178 -8.53 17.48 -22.23
N GLU A 179 -7.55 17.17 -23.08
CA GLU A 179 -6.89 18.17 -23.94
C GLU A 179 -7.17 17.88 -25.43
N LYS A 180 -7.02 16.63 -25.85
CA LYS A 180 -7.32 16.18 -27.21
C LYS A 180 -8.04 14.84 -27.17
N MET A 181 -9.17 14.73 -27.86
CA MET A 181 -10.05 13.55 -27.83
C MET A 181 -10.30 13.05 -29.25
N ASP A 182 -9.25 12.55 -29.90
CA ASP A 182 -9.39 11.92 -31.22
C ASP A 182 -9.77 10.44 -31.05
N GLU A 183 -10.34 9.85 -32.10
CA GLU A 183 -10.65 8.42 -32.11
C GLU A 183 -9.39 7.56 -32.02
N GLU A 184 -8.25 8.01 -32.56
CA GLU A 184 -6.99 7.27 -32.56
C GLU A 184 -6.11 7.55 -31.32
N GLU A 185 -6.11 8.81 -30.84
CA GLU A 185 -5.27 9.25 -29.72
C GLU A 185 -6.05 10.15 -28.75
N LYS A 186 -6.15 9.71 -27.49
CA LYS A 186 -6.66 10.55 -26.40
C LYS A 186 -5.50 11.10 -25.57
N ILE A 187 -5.45 12.43 -25.47
CA ILE A 187 -4.46 13.16 -24.67
C ILE A 187 -5.19 13.84 -23.52
N TYR A 188 -4.69 13.57 -22.32
CA TYR A 188 -5.17 14.19 -21.09
C TYR A 188 -4.03 14.96 -20.44
N ARG A 189 -4.37 16.06 -19.79
CA ARG A 189 -3.47 16.84 -18.95
C ARG A 189 -3.73 16.47 -17.49
N LEU A 190 -2.75 15.81 -16.88
CA LEU A 190 -2.78 15.47 -15.47
C LEU A 190 -2.26 16.65 -14.66
N LYS A 191 -3.13 17.23 -13.83
CA LYS A 191 -2.85 18.34 -12.92
C LYS A 191 -2.78 17.83 -11.49
N ILE A 192 -1.65 18.02 -10.83
CA ILE A 192 -1.41 17.63 -9.45
C ILE A 192 -1.07 18.89 -8.64
N GLU A 193 -1.83 19.15 -7.59
CA GLU A 193 -1.57 20.24 -6.66
C GLU A 193 -1.25 19.66 -5.28
N VAL A 194 -0.13 20.09 -4.72
CA VAL A 194 0.36 19.63 -3.42
C VAL A 194 0.67 20.82 -2.51
N LEU A 195 0.17 20.76 -1.28
CA LEU A 195 0.46 21.72 -0.22
C LEU A 195 0.80 20.97 1.07
N TYR A 196 1.85 21.41 1.77
CA TYR A 196 2.20 20.83 3.07
C TYR A 196 1.32 21.44 4.17
N LYS A 197 0.71 20.58 5.00
CA LYS A 197 -0.20 20.99 6.09
C LYS A 197 0.59 21.18 7.38
N ASP A 198 1.38 22.25 7.40
CA ASP A 198 2.15 22.69 8.56
C ASP A 198 2.04 24.21 8.70
N THR A 199 2.22 24.74 9.90
CA THR A 199 2.05 26.16 10.19
C THR A 199 3.38 26.92 10.25
N GLU A 200 4.50 26.21 10.37
CA GLU A 200 5.79 26.82 10.70
C GLU A 200 6.85 26.59 9.62
N HIS A 201 6.80 25.47 8.90
CA HIS A 201 7.87 25.13 7.96
C HIS A 201 7.38 24.43 6.68
N ASP A 202 8.14 24.63 5.60
CA ASP A 202 7.98 23.87 4.35
C ASP A 202 8.38 22.40 4.56
N ALA A 203 7.78 21.48 3.80
CA ALA A 203 8.25 20.10 3.76
C ALA A 203 9.62 20.06 3.08
N THR A 204 10.46 19.14 3.53
CA THR A 204 11.75 18.87 2.88
C THR A 204 11.55 18.07 1.59
N MET A 205 12.58 17.35 1.13
CA MET A 205 12.53 16.58 -0.11
C MET A 205 11.33 15.64 -0.11
N THR A 206 10.40 15.87 -1.04
CA THR A 206 9.11 15.20 -1.13
C THR A 206 9.05 14.37 -2.41
N VAL A 207 8.43 13.20 -2.32
CA VAL A 207 8.28 12.27 -3.43
C VAL A 207 6.81 12.19 -3.82
N LEU A 208 6.55 12.31 -5.12
CA LEU A 208 5.28 11.98 -5.75
C LEU A 208 5.45 10.66 -6.50
N ASP A 209 4.73 9.62 -6.07
CA ASP A 209 4.66 8.35 -6.77
C ASP A 209 3.31 8.24 -7.48
N ILE A 210 3.37 8.29 -8.81
CA ILE A 210 2.23 8.39 -9.71
C ILE A 210 2.12 7.06 -10.46
N GLY A 211 1.14 6.25 -10.10
CA GLY A 211 0.75 5.10 -10.91
C GLY A 211 0.14 5.58 -12.22
N LEU A 212 0.48 4.93 -13.33
CA LEU A 212 -0.11 5.22 -14.64
C LEU A 212 -1.29 4.30 -14.92
N LEU A 213 -2.31 4.85 -15.58
CA LEU A 213 -3.43 4.09 -16.12
C LEU A 213 -2.93 3.08 -17.16
N THR A 214 -3.51 1.87 -17.21
CA THR A 214 -3.11 0.84 -18.17
C THR A 214 -3.28 1.35 -19.61
N GLY A 215 -2.23 1.22 -20.42
CA GLY A 215 -2.22 1.70 -21.81
C GLY A 215 -1.90 3.19 -21.97
N PHE A 216 -1.62 3.91 -20.88
CA PHE A 216 -1.19 5.31 -20.92
C PHE A 216 0.33 5.44 -20.81
N SER A 217 0.86 6.50 -21.42
CA SER A 217 2.26 6.89 -21.32
C SER A 217 2.39 8.39 -21.10
N VAL A 218 3.46 8.80 -20.43
CA VAL A 218 3.69 10.21 -20.08
C VAL A 218 4.45 10.92 -21.19
N ASN A 219 4.11 12.18 -21.44
CA ASN A 219 4.87 13.04 -22.32
C ASN A 219 6.16 13.48 -21.65
N THR A 220 7.29 12.92 -22.08
CA THR A 220 8.61 13.20 -21.49
C THR A 220 9.09 14.62 -21.77
N LYS A 221 8.61 15.28 -22.84
CA LYS A 221 9.00 16.66 -23.16
C LYS A 221 8.47 17.64 -22.10
N ASP A 222 7.25 17.41 -21.61
CA ASP A 222 6.65 18.24 -20.57
C ASP A 222 7.42 18.06 -19.24
N LEU A 223 7.79 16.83 -18.89
CA LEU A 223 8.61 16.54 -17.70
C LEU A 223 10.04 17.10 -17.81
N ASP A 224 10.62 17.07 -19.00
CA ASP A 224 11.92 17.69 -19.28
C ASP A 224 11.86 19.21 -19.05
N LEU A 225 10.80 19.89 -19.46
CA LEU A 225 10.60 21.33 -19.21
C LEU A 225 10.45 21.64 -17.72
N LEU A 226 9.80 20.76 -16.95
CA LEU A 226 9.65 20.94 -15.51
C LEU A 226 10.95 20.69 -14.74
N SER A 227 11.85 19.84 -15.27
CA SER A 227 13.08 19.40 -14.58
C SER A 227 14.34 20.14 -15.01
N LYS A 228 14.36 20.72 -16.22
CA LYS A 228 15.53 21.39 -16.80
C LYS A 228 15.33 22.91 -16.84
N GLY A 229 16.43 23.63 -16.66
CA GLY A 229 16.46 25.10 -16.74
C GLY A 229 16.59 25.80 -15.39
N ARG A 230 16.59 27.14 -15.42
CA ARG A 230 16.79 27.99 -14.22
C ARG A 230 15.55 28.07 -13.32
N ALA A 231 14.36 27.80 -13.87
CA ALA A 231 13.08 27.81 -13.16
C ALA A 231 12.49 26.39 -13.08
N ARG A 232 13.30 25.40 -12.72
CA ARG A 232 12.84 24.02 -12.56
C ARG A 232 11.86 23.93 -11.38
N THR A 233 10.74 23.25 -11.59
CA THR A 233 9.73 22.96 -10.54
C THR A 233 10.02 21.61 -9.89
N ILE A 234 10.49 20.63 -10.67
CA ILE A 234 10.82 19.30 -10.18
C ILE A 234 12.33 19.11 -10.18
N ALA A 235 12.85 18.45 -9.14
CA ALA A 235 14.29 18.19 -9.02
C ALA A 235 14.73 17.08 -9.98
N LYS A 236 13.93 16.02 -10.08
CA LYS A 236 14.18 14.84 -10.91
C LYS A 236 12.89 14.07 -11.12
N TYR A 237 12.81 13.32 -12.21
CA TYR A 237 11.80 12.27 -12.37
C TYR A 237 12.43 10.95 -12.81
N LYS A 238 11.75 9.83 -12.52
CA LYS A 238 12.13 8.48 -12.93
C LYS A 238 10.88 7.72 -13.35
N MET A 239 10.94 7.10 -14.52
CA MET A 239 9.90 6.18 -14.96
C MET A 239 10.28 4.76 -14.57
N ASN A 240 9.39 4.07 -13.85
CA ASN A 240 9.53 2.65 -13.55
C ASN A 240 8.72 1.88 -14.60
N THR A 241 9.38 1.48 -15.67
CA THR A 241 8.80 0.66 -16.76
C THR A 241 9.20 -0.81 -16.67
N LYS A 242 9.87 -1.23 -15.59
CA LYS A 242 10.34 -2.62 -15.44
C LYS A 242 9.17 -3.54 -15.08
N PRO A 243 8.81 -4.51 -15.93
CA PRO A 243 7.71 -5.45 -15.66
C PRO A 243 7.98 -6.43 -14.50
N VAL A 244 9.21 -6.46 -13.98
CA VAL A 244 9.69 -7.49 -13.04
C VAL A 244 9.52 -7.10 -11.57
N GLU A 245 9.42 -5.79 -11.27
CA GLU A 245 9.40 -5.28 -9.88
C GLU A 245 8.09 -4.53 -9.52
N SER A 246 7.26 -4.18 -10.50
CA SER A 246 5.96 -3.53 -10.28
C SER A 246 4.97 -3.96 -11.35
N GLU A 247 3.80 -4.42 -10.93
CA GLU A 247 2.72 -4.88 -11.84
C GLU A 247 2.15 -3.75 -12.73
N ARG A 248 2.47 -2.48 -12.43
CA ARG A 248 1.99 -1.29 -13.14
C ARG A 248 3.14 -0.32 -13.41
N SER A 249 3.11 0.31 -14.59
CA SER A 249 4.02 1.42 -14.91
C SER A 249 3.79 2.58 -13.94
N SER A 250 4.86 3.09 -13.33
CA SER A 250 4.79 4.26 -12.44
C SER A 250 5.79 5.35 -12.83
N LEU A 251 5.46 6.59 -12.45
CA LEU A 251 6.30 7.77 -12.57
C LEU A 251 6.58 8.31 -11.17
N ILE A 252 7.85 8.38 -10.80
CA ILE A 252 8.31 8.97 -9.56
C ILE A 252 8.87 10.36 -9.84
N ILE A 253 8.34 11.39 -9.19
CA ILE A 253 8.81 12.77 -9.25
C ILE A 253 9.38 13.17 -7.88
N TYR A 254 10.55 13.79 -7.88
CA TYR A 254 11.22 14.32 -6.70
C TYR A 254 11.09 15.85 -6.67
N LEU A 255 10.65 16.39 -5.55
CA LEU A 255 10.57 17.82 -5.27
C LEU A 255 11.60 18.17 -4.21
N ASP A 256 12.34 19.27 -4.41
CA ASP A 256 13.35 19.75 -3.46
C ASP A 256 12.67 20.14 -2.12
N LYS A 257 11.48 20.74 -2.20
CA LYS A 257 10.61 21.08 -1.06
C LYS A 257 9.15 21.19 -1.51
N VAL A 258 8.22 21.21 -0.56
CA VAL A 258 6.81 21.58 -0.80
C VAL A 258 6.44 22.68 0.17
N SER A 259 5.87 23.78 -0.34
CA SER A 259 5.52 24.90 0.53
C SER A 259 4.34 24.58 1.43
N HIS A 260 4.36 25.14 2.63
CA HIS A 260 3.23 25.12 3.55
C HIS A 260 2.25 26.29 3.35
N THR A 261 2.61 27.29 2.53
CA THR A 261 1.80 28.51 2.32
C THR A 261 1.13 28.57 0.95
N ARG A 262 1.78 28.04 -0.08
CA ARG A 262 1.30 28.09 -1.48
C ARG A 262 1.28 26.68 -2.07
N PRO A 263 0.17 26.25 -2.71
CA PRO A 263 0.15 24.98 -3.40
C PRO A 263 1.15 24.97 -4.56
N GLU A 264 1.93 23.90 -4.64
CA GLU A 264 2.80 23.63 -5.79
C GLU A 264 1.99 22.87 -6.84
N GLU A 265 1.99 23.37 -8.07
CA GLU A 265 1.26 22.78 -9.19
C GLU A 265 2.22 22.07 -10.15
N ILE A 266 1.95 20.80 -10.44
CA ILE A 266 2.70 19.98 -11.38
C ILE A 266 1.73 19.46 -12.44
N THR A 267 1.96 19.88 -13.68
CA THR A 267 1.05 19.60 -14.78
C THR A 267 1.82 19.06 -15.98
N PHE A 268 1.39 17.91 -16.51
CA PHE A 268 1.99 17.30 -17.70
C PHE A 268 0.97 16.45 -18.47
N ARG A 269 1.23 16.19 -19.75
CA ARG A 269 0.34 15.38 -20.60
C ARG A 269 0.59 13.89 -20.47
N ILE A 270 -0.49 13.13 -20.52
CA ILE A 270 -0.51 11.67 -20.65
C ILE A 270 -1.29 11.27 -21.90
N HIS A 271 -0.75 10.30 -22.63
CA HIS A 271 -1.25 9.85 -23.92
C HIS A 271 -1.73 8.41 -23.81
N GLN A 272 -2.95 8.14 -24.25
CA GLN A 272 -3.46 6.78 -24.37
C GLN A 272 -2.88 6.12 -25.62
N LYS A 273 -1.90 5.21 -25.45
CA LYS A 273 -1.28 4.44 -26.53
C LYS A 273 -2.04 3.16 -26.87
N LEU A 274 -2.71 2.58 -25.88
CA LEU A 274 -3.49 1.36 -26.03
C LEU A 274 -4.90 1.57 -25.47
N LYS A 275 -5.92 1.22 -26.27
CA LYS A 275 -7.30 1.17 -25.81
C LYS A 275 -7.51 -0.09 -24.99
N VAL A 276 -7.95 0.08 -23.74
CA VAL A 276 -8.25 -1.01 -22.81
C VAL A 276 -9.75 -0.99 -22.55
N GLY A 277 -10.37 -2.17 -22.49
CA GLY A 277 -11.84 -2.28 -22.36
C GLY A 277 -12.38 -1.79 -21.02
N VAL A 278 -11.72 -2.13 -19.92
CA VAL A 278 -12.06 -1.65 -18.57
C VAL A 278 -10.82 -1.01 -17.98
N LEU A 279 -10.85 0.32 -17.85
CA LEU A 279 -9.74 1.08 -17.30
C LEU A 279 -9.87 1.12 -15.77
N GLN A 280 -8.83 0.64 -15.07
CA GLN A 280 -8.77 0.74 -13.62
C GLN A 280 -8.25 2.12 -13.22
N PRO A 281 -8.76 2.73 -12.13
CA PRO A 281 -8.20 3.96 -11.60
C PRO A 281 -6.72 3.81 -11.22
N ALA A 282 -5.99 4.89 -11.41
CA ALA A 282 -4.60 4.99 -10.99
C ALA A 282 -4.47 5.94 -9.78
N ALA A 283 -3.41 5.75 -9.00
CA ALA A 283 -3.19 6.48 -7.76
C ALA A 283 -2.01 7.44 -7.88
N VAL A 284 -2.12 8.61 -7.26
CA VAL A 284 -1.02 9.52 -6.95
C VAL A 284 -0.83 9.49 -5.45
N SER A 285 0.38 9.22 -4.99
CA SER A 285 0.74 9.27 -3.58
C SER A 285 1.83 10.29 -3.33
N VAL A 286 1.73 11.01 -2.21
CA VAL A 286 2.73 11.98 -1.76
C VAL A 286 3.23 11.66 -0.36
N TYR A 287 4.55 11.71 -0.19
CA TYR A 287 5.23 11.51 1.09
C TYR A 287 6.59 12.20 1.12
N GLU A 288 7.03 12.60 2.30
CA GLU A 288 8.36 13.18 2.50
C GLU A 288 9.42 12.05 2.52
N TYR A 289 10.51 12.19 1.76
CA TYR A 289 11.52 11.14 1.55
C TYR A 289 12.20 10.67 2.85
N ASN A 290 12.44 11.61 3.77
CA ASN A 290 13.08 11.33 5.06
C ASN A 290 12.08 10.84 6.12
N ASN A 291 10.77 10.99 5.88
CA ASN A 291 9.77 10.40 6.75
C ASN A 291 9.59 8.92 6.42
N ASN A 292 9.59 8.14 7.48
CA ASN A 292 9.41 6.71 7.47
C ASN A 292 8.08 6.30 6.80
N PRO A 293 8.08 5.41 5.79
CA PRO A 293 6.86 4.87 5.16
C PRO A 293 5.97 4.06 6.14
N PHE A 294 6.47 3.76 7.35
CA PHE A 294 5.75 3.08 8.42
C PHE A 294 5.70 3.91 9.73
N SER A 295 6.00 5.21 9.70
CA SER A 295 5.48 6.06 10.78
C SER A 295 3.97 6.14 10.56
N ASN A 296 3.15 6.20 11.61
CA ASN A 296 1.69 6.34 11.49
C ASN A 296 1.20 7.57 10.70
N LYS A 297 2.11 8.33 10.07
CA LYS A 297 1.84 9.45 9.17
C LYS A 297 1.87 8.91 7.73
N THR A 298 0.69 8.56 7.26
CA THR A 298 0.41 7.93 5.97
C THR A 298 0.83 8.77 4.78
N HIS A 299 1.19 8.09 3.71
CA HIS A 299 1.21 8.68 2.38
C HIS A 299 -0.19 9.23 2.10
N CYS A 300 -0.29 10.45 1.60
CA CYS A 300 -1.57 10.96 1.14
C CYS A 300 -1.81 10.44 -0.28
N VAL A 301 -2.86 9.66 -0.46
CA VAL A 301 -3.17 9.00 -1.74
C VAL A 301 -4.47 9.56 -2.32
N LYS A 302 -4.45 9.88 -3.61
CA LYS A 302 -5.64 10.26 -4.38
C LYS A 302 -5.67 9.48 -5.68
N PHE A 303 -6.86 9.09 -6.11
CA PHE A 303 -7.05 8.37 -7.36
C PHE A 303 -7.49 9.31 -8.46
N TYR A 304 -7.23 8.92 -9.71
CA TYR A 304 -7.71 9.63 -10.89
C TYR A 304 -8.16 8.65 -11.98
N HIS A 305 -9.19 9.04 -12.72
CA HIS A 305 -9.76 8.28 -13.82
C HIS A 305 -10.44 9.23 -14.82
N PRO A 306 -10.36 9.02 -16.14
CA PRO A 306 -10.94 9.92 -17.15
C PRO A 306 -12.46 10.11 -17.03
N GLU A 307 -13.19 9.03 -16.73
CA GLU A 307 -14.66 9.02 -16.75
C GLU A 307 -15.28 9.10 -15.35
N ARG A 308 -14.48 8.98 -14.27
CA ARG A 308 -15.00 8.92 -12.90
C ARG A 308 -14.61 10.17 -12.13
N ARG A 309 -15.59 10.82 -11.50
CA ARG A 309 -15.36 12.01 -10.66
C ARG A 309 -14.45 11.62 -9.49
N GLY A 310 -13.26 12.23 -9.41
CA GLY A 310 -12.28 11.96 -8.35
C GLY A 310 -11.60 10.59 -8.43
N GLY A 311 -11.72 9.87 -9.55
CA GLY A 311 -11.02 8.60 -9.77
C GLY A 311 -11.39 7.46 -8.81
N GLN A 312 -12.53 7.53 -8.14
CA GLN A 312 -12.90 6.57 -7.11
C GLN A 312 -12.94 5.13 -7.65
N LEU A 313 -12.44 4.21 -6.83
CA LEU A 313 -12.62 2.77 -7.07
C LEU A 313 -14.10 2.44 -7.01
N LEU A 314 -14.56 1.55 -7.88
CA LEU A 314 -15.92 1.04 -7.78
C LEU A 314 -16.00 0.14 -6.55
N ARG A 315 -16.81 0.57 -5.59
CA ARG A 315 -17.10 -0.19 -4.38
C ARG A 315 -18.61 -0.38 -4.29
N LEU A 316 -19.02 -1.60 -4.01
CA LEU A 316 -20.36 -1.90 -3.52
C LEU A 316 -20.27 -1.82 -2.00
N CYS A 317 -20.73 -0.71 -1.45
CA CYS A 317 -20.73 -0.49 -0.02
C CYS A 317 -22.15 -0.65 0.52
N ARG A 318 -22.29 -1.42 1.58
CA ARG A 318 -23.49 -1.50 2.40
C ARG A 318 -23.07 -1.26 3.84
N ASN A 319 -23.54 -0.16 4.43
CA ASN A 319 -23.03 0.32 5.71
C ASN A 319 -21.49 0.40 5.68
N ASP A 320 -20.81 -0.26 6.60
CA ASP A 320 -19.34 -0.26 6.70
C ASP A 320 -18.66 -1.41 5.92
N GLU A 321 -19.43 -2.28 5.25
CA GLU A 321 -18.88 -3.37 4.43
C GLU A 321 -18.84 -2.96 2.95
N CYS A 322 -17.63 -2.75 2.43
CA CYS A 322 -17.39 -2.46 1.03
C CYS A 322 -16.65 -3.60 0.33
N ILE A 323 -17.22 -4.13 -0.75
CA ILE A 323 -16.51 -5.04 -1.66
C ILE A 323 -15.95 -4.26 -2.86
N CYS A 324 -14.72 -4.59 -3.26
CA CYS A 324 -14.12 -4.06 -4.49
C CYS A 324 -14.84 -4.64 -5.70
N ALA A 325 -15.30 -3.78 -6.60
CA ALA A 325 -16.28 -4.14 -7.60
C ALA A 325 -15.84 -3.70 -9.01
N GLU A 326 -14.59 -3.99 -9.36
CA GLU A 326 -14.02 -3.81 -10.70
C GLU A 326 -14.26 -5.05 -11.60
N GLU A 327 -15.41 -5.71 -11.44
CA GLU A 327 -15.78 -6.89 -12.23
C GLU A 327 -16.49 -6.53 -13.55
N ASN A 328 -16.53 -7.47 -14.48
CA ASN A 328 -17.21 -7.30 -15.75
C ASN A 328 -18.74 -7.19 -15.59
N CYS A 329 -19.37 -6.30 -16.34
CA CYS A 329 -20.83 -6.18 -16.39
C CYS A 329 -21.54 -7.44 -16.89
N SER A 330 -22.66 -7.76 -16.24
CA SER A 330 -23.70 -8.62 -16.84
C SER A 330 -24.34 -7.90 -18.03
N LYS A 331 -24.42 -8.58 -19.19
CA LYS A 331 -25.02 -8.03 -20.42
C LYS A 331 -26.45 -8.54 -20.59
N GLN A 332 -27.40 -7.63 -20.80
CA GLN A 332 -28.77 -8.01 -21.11
C GLN A 332 -28.85 -8.64 -22.52
N LYS A 333 -29.41 -9.85 -22.62
CA LYS A 333 -29.69 -10.46 -23.93
C LYS A 333 -30.96 -9.83 -24.54
N LYS A 334 -30.80 -8.91 -25.49
CA LYS A 334 -31.91 -8.25 -26.20
C LYS A 334 -32.45 -9.04 -27.41
N GLY A 335 -31.74 -10.09 -27.86
CA GLY A 335 -32.16 -10.94 -28.98
C GLY A 335 -33.17 -12.03 -28.58
N LYS A 336 -33.79 -12.68 -29.58
CA LYS A 336 -34.64 -13.86 -29.35
C LYS A 336 -33.78 -15.06 -28.95
N VAL A 337 -33.72 -15.33 -27.64
CA VAL A 337 -33.08 -16.55 -27.10
C VAL A 337 -34.11 -17.67 -27.06
N ASN A 338 -33.74 -18.86 -27.57
CA ASN A 338 -34.59 -20.06 -27.55
C ASN A 338 -34.83 -20.56 -26.11
N ASP A 339 -36.00 -21.13 -25.86
CA ASP A 339 -36.38 -21.63 -24.53
C ASP A 339 -35.52 -22.83 -24.10
N ALA A 340 -35.06 -23.65 -25.05
CA ALA A 340 -34.10 -24.73 -24.78
C ALA A 340 -32.79 -24.18 -24.18
N ASP A 341 -32.24 -23.09 -24.75
CA ASP A 341 -31.01 -22.47 -24.25
C ASP A 341 -31.19 -21.83 -22.87
N ARG A 342 -32.36 -21.21 -22.63
CA ARG A 342 -32.70 -20.64 -21.32
C ARG A 342 -32.79 -21.72 -20.25
N THR A 343 -33.42 -22.84 -20.59
CA THR A 343 -33.58 -23.98 -19.69
C THR A 343 -32.23 -24.63 -19.39
N ALA A 344 -31.40 -24.84 -20.42
CA ALA A 344 -30.05 -25.36 -20.25
C ALA A 344 -29.20 -24.44 -19.37
N LYS A 345 -29.30 -23.11 -19.56
CA LYS A 345 -28.57 -22.14 -18.73
C LYS A 345 -29.08 -22.12 -17.27
N ALA A 346 -30.39 -22.18 -17.05
CA ALA A 346 -31.00 -22.25 -15.72
C ALA A 346 -30.58 -23.51 -14.93
N CYS A 347 -30.27 -24.60 -15.65
CA CYS A 347 -29.78 -25.86 -15.11
C CYS A 347 -28.25 -25.95 -15.03
N GLU A 348 -27.50 -24.87 -15.33
CA GLU A 348 -26.04 -24.93 -15.33
C GLU A 348 -25.46 -25.07 -13.92
N THR A 349 -24.62 -26.08 -13.73
CA THR A 349 -23.93 -26.39 -12.46
C THR A 349 -22.42 -26.61 -12.63
N THR A 350 -21.79 -25.91 -13.57
CA THR A 350 -20.35 -26.08 -13.82
C THR A 350 -19.52 -25.49 -12.67
N ALA A 351 -18.29 -25.97 -12.49
CA ALA A 351 -17.37 -25.49 -11.45
C ALA A 351 -17.06 -23.98 -11.54
N ARG A 352 -17.32 -23.34 -12.70
CA ARG A 352 -17.10 -21.90 -12.93
C ARG A 352 -18.38 -21.07 -12.99
N SER A 353 -19.53 -21.69 -13.25
CA SER A 353 -20.82 -21.00 -13.41
C SER A 353 -21.93 -21.92 -12.89
N LYS A 354 -22.55 -21.51 -11.78
CA LYS A 354 -23.66 -22.22 -11.14
C LYS A 354 -24.83 -21.27 -11.02
N ILE A 355 -25.96 -21.62 -11.64
CA ILE A 355 -27.20 -20.86 -11.48
C ILE A 355 -27.99 -21.49 -10.33
N ASP A 356 -28.13 -20.78 -9.24
CA ASP A 356 -28.86 -21.25 -8.05
C ASP A 356 -30.31 -20.77 -8.04
N PHE A 357 -30.57 -19.55 -8.53
CA PHE A 357 -31.92 -18.98 -8.56
C PHE A 357 -32.29 -18.44 -9.94
N VAL A 358 -33.60 -18.47 -10.24
CA VAL A 358 -34.19 -17.93 -11.47
C VAL A 358 -35.52 -17.27 -11.14
N TYR A 359 -35.57 -15.95 -11.33
CA TYR A 359 -36.73 -15.12 -11.01
C TYR A 359 -37.20 -14.32 -12.21
N LYS A 360 -38.51 -14.18 -12.35
CA LYS A 360 -39.11 -13.14 -13.17
C LYS A 360 -39.44 -11.97 -12.27
N VAL A 361 -38.84 -10.81 -12.55
CA VAL A 361 -38.98 -9.62 -11.71
C VAL A 361 -39.58 -8.46 -12.50
N GLY A 362 -40.36 -7.61 -11.84
CA GLY A 362 -40.77 -6.30 -12.35
C GLY A 362 -39.96 -5.20 -11.67
N VAL A 363 -39.36 -4.29 -12.43
CA VAL A 363 -38.57 -3.18 -11.84
C VAL A 363 -39.52 -2.05 -11.42
N ASP A 364 -39.66 -1.83 -10.11
CA ASP A 364 -40.55 -0.82 -9.53
C ASP A 364 -39.86 0.54 -9.43
N GLU A 365 -38.58 0.57 -9.06
CA GLU A 365 -37.81 1.81 -8.86
C GLU A 365 -36.35 1.67 -9.27
N PHE A 366 -35.76 2.79 -9.67
CA PHE A 366 -34.34 2.93 -9.97
C PHE A 366 -33.81 4.20 -9.30
N THR A 367 -32.73 4.06 -8.54
CA THR A 367 -31.99 5.17 -7.95
C THR A 367 -30.57 5.12 -8.48
N ASP A 368 -30.13 6.21 -9.11
CA ASP A 368 -28.76 6.35 -9.57
C ASP A 368 -27.86 6.72 -8.40
N GLY A 369 -26.74 6.00 -8.25
CA GLY A 369 -25.74 6.30 -7.24
C GLY A 369 -24.38 6.63 -7.85
N LEU A 370 -23.49 7.20 -7.02
CA LEU A 370 -22.14 7.62 -7.44
C LEU A 370 -21.22 6.42 -7.71
N SER A 371 -21.35 5.35 -6.93
CA SER A 371 -20.55 4.11 -7.07
C SER A 371 -21.41 2.89 -7.40
N THR A 372 -22.69 2.91 -7.02
CA THR A 372 -23.62 1.78 -7.13
C THR A 372 -25.00 2.28 -7.51
N ASP A 373 -25.58 1.67 -8.52
CA ASP A 373 -26.97 1.83 -8.90
C ASP A 373 -27.85 0.84 -8.16
N ILE A 374 -29.03 1.30 -7.76
CA ILE A 374 -29.97 0.52 -6.98
C ILE A 374 -31.24 0.35 -7.80
N TYR A 375 -31.59 -0.91 -8.07
CA TYR A 375 -32.83 -1.32 -8.72
C TYR A 375 -33.72 -2.05 -7.72
N THR A 376 -34.83 -1.44 -7.34
CA THR A 376 -35.84 -2.08 -6.50
C THR A 376 -36.80 -2.84 -7.42
N ALA A 377 -36.82 -4.16 -7.32
CA ALA A 377 -37.64 -5.00 -8.19
C ALA A 377 -38.50 -5.99 -7.38
N ARG A 378 -39.73 -6.20 -7.83
CA ARG A 378 -40.66 -7.17 -7.26
C ARG A 378 -40.51 -8.52 -7.95
N VAL A 379 -40.36 -9.59 -7.17
CA VAL A 379 -40.35 -10.95 -7.72
C VAL A 379 -41.78 -11.37 -8.04
N LEU A 380 -42.09 -11.55 -9.33
CA LEU A 380 -43.43 -11.91 -9.81
C LEU A 380 -43.61 -13.42 -9.80
N ASP A 381 -42.67 -14.14 -10.44
CA ASP A 381 -42.69 -15.60 -10.56
C ASP A 381 -41.33 -16.17 -10.15
N VAL A 382 -41.36 -17.25 -9.36
CA VAL A 382 -40.18 -18.01 -8.94
C VAL A 382 -40.11 -19.28 -9.77
N ILE A 383 -39.14 -19.35 -10.68
CA ILE A 383 -38.95 -20.51 -11.56
C ILE A 383 -38.00 -21.52 -10.90
N LYS A 384 -36.98 -21.01 -10.22
CA LYS A 384 -36.03 -21.79 -9.43
C LYS A 384 -35.71 -21.01 -8.16
N GLU A 385 -36.09 -21.56 -7.01
CA GLU A 385 -35.81 -20.95 -5.72
C GLU A 385 -34.35 -21.24 -5.30
N GLY A 386 -33.66 -20.22 -4.84
CA GLY A 386 -32.30 -20.35 -4.32
C GLY A 386 -32.28 -20.83 -2.87
N THR A 387 -31.11 -21.30 -2.40
CA THR A 387 -30.94 -21.74 -1.00
C THR A 387 -30.88 -20.58 0.00
N SER A 388 -30.61 -19.36 -0.49
CA SER A 388 -30.30 -18.20 0.35
C SER A 388 -31.45 -17.20 0.50
N ASP A 389 -32.39 -17.16 -0.45
CA ASP A 389 -33.52 -16.23 -0.48
C ASP A 389 -34.84 -17.02 -0.40
N VAL A 390 -35.41 -17.11 0.80
CA VAL A 390 -36.54 -17.99 1.12
C VAL A 390 -37.87 -17.28 0.90
N GLY A 391 -38.77 -17.89 0.13
CA GLY A 391 -40.08 -17.36 -0.22
C GLY A 391 -40.02 -15.97 -0.86
N PRO A 392 -39.32 -15.80 -1.99
CA PRO A 392 -39.13 -14.49 -2.62
C PRO A 392 -40.37 -13.99 -3.37
N GLN A 393 -41.30 -14.87 -3.73
CA GLN A 393 -42.47 -14.51 -4.54
C GLN A 393 -43.32 -13.39 -3.91
N GLY A 394 -43.66 -12.39 -4.73
CA GLY A 394 -44.45 -11.22 -4.34
C GLY A 394 -43.66 -10.14 -3.56
N LYS A 395 -42.45 -10.44 -3.07
CA LYS A 395 -41.64 -9.53 -2.26
C LYS A 395 -40.77 -8.62 -3.13
N LEU A 396 -40.38 -7.49 -2.55
CA LEU A 396 -39.39 -6.60 -3.12
C LEU A 396 -37.98 -7.10 -2.82
N ARG A 397 -37.10 -6.95 -3.80
CA ARG A 397 -35.67 -7.27 -3.72
C ARG A 397 -34.89 -6.12 -4.34
N THR A 398 -33.78 -5.80 -3.70
CA THR A 398 -32.86 -4.76 -4.16
C THR A 398 -31.74 -5.41 -4.97
N PHE A 399 -31.61 -5.01 -6.23
CA PHE A 399 -30.53 -5.42 -7.11
C PHE A 399 -29.53 -4.28 -7.24
N LEU A 400 -28.26 -4.61 -7.04
CA LEU A 400 -27.16 -3.65 -7.15
C LEU A 400 -26.47 -3.83 -8.50
N SER A 401 -26.10 -2.72 -9.13
CA SER A 401 -25.40 -2.69 -10.41
C SER A 401 -24.39 -1.55 -10.43
N PHE A 402 -23.45 -1.59 -11.37
CA PHE A 402 -22.48 -0.52 -11.55
C PHE A 402 -22.98 0.56 -12.53
N PRO A 403 -22.64 1.84 -12.31
CA PRO A 403 -22.95 2.91 -13.24
C PRO A 403 -22.44 2.67 -14.67
N HIS A 404 -21.25 2.07 -14.81
CA HIS A 404 -20.69 1.73 -16.12
C HIS A 404 -21.44 0.56 -16.82
N CYS A 405 -22.29 -0.18 -16.10
CA CYS A 405 -23.12 -1.24 -16.66
C CYS A 405 -24.51 -0.77 -17.09
N ARG A 406 -24.89 0.50 -16.86
CA ARG A 406 -26.23 1.02 -17.19
C ARG A 406 -26.59 0.76 -18.65
N GLU A 407 -25.67 1.03 -19.57
CA GLU A 407 -25.90 0.85 -21.01
C GLU A 407 -26.02 -0.63 -21.39
N ALA A 408 -25.20 -1.49 -20.78
CA ALA A 408 -25.20 -2.93 -21.03
C ALA A 408 -26.42 -3.65 -20.45
N LEU A 409 -26.96 -3.16 -19.34
CA LEU A 409 -28.11 -3.72 -18.64
C LEU A 409 -29.45 -3.16 -19.15
N ASP A 410 -29.53 -1.85 -19.43
CA ASP A 410 -30.74 -1.14 -19.95
C ASP A 410 -32.04 -1.57 -19.24
N LEU A 411 -31.98 -1.73 -17.91
CA LEU A 411 -33.13 -2.00 -17.07
C LEU A 411 -33.98 -0.74 -16.93
N ARG A 412 -35.29 -0.85 -17.16
CA ARG A 412 -36.24 0.26 -17.17
C ARG A 412 -37.36 0.02 -16.18
N LYS A 413 -37.73 1.08 -15.46
CA LYS A 413 -38.89 1.10 -14.57
C LYS A 413 -40.17 0.68 -15.30
N GLY A 414 -40.97 -0.17 -14.67
CA GLY A 414 -42.23 -0.70 -15.19
C GLY A 414 -42.11 -1.84 -16.20
N LYS A 415 -40.90 -2.37 -16.43
CA LYS A 415 -40.68 -3.55 -17.31
C LYS A 415 -40.36 -4.79 -16.50
N ASN A 416 -40.67 -5.94 -17.12
CA ASN A 416 -40.41 -7.26 -16.56
C ASN A 416 -39.15 -7.88 -17.16
N TYR A 417 -38.36 -8.55 -16.32
CA TYR A 417 -37.08 -9.15 -16.67
C TYR A 417 -36.95 -10.55 -16.08
N LEU A 418 -36.22 -11.42 -16.78
CA LEU A 418 -35.81 -12.73 -16.28
C LEU A 418 -34.38 -12.61 -15.77
N ILE A 419 -34.17 -12.87 -14.48
CA ILE A 419 -32.87 -12.79 -13.81
C ILE A 419 -32.47 -14.19 -13.35
N MET A 420 -31.21 -14.54 -13.59
CA MET A 420 -30.59 -15.80 -13.20
C MET A 420 -29.26 -15.47 -12.50
N GLY A 421 -28.96 -16.10 -11.38
CA GLY A 421 -27.72 -15.84 -10.63
C GLY A 421 -27.32 -16.97 -9.69
N ALA A 422 -26.18 -16.80 -9.03
CA ALA A 422 -25.61 -17.74 -8.06
C ALA A 422 -25.87 -17.28 -6.63
N SER A 423 -25.85 -18.20 -5.66
CA SER A 423 -26.06 -17.84 -4.24
C SER A 423 -24.97 -16.92 -3.70
N LYS A 424 -23.76 -16.98 -4.27
CA LYS A 424 -22.65 -16.08 -3.94
C LYS A 424 -22.91 -14.61 -4.32
N ASP A 425 -23.85 -14.38 -5.23
CA ASP A 425 -24.23 -13.03 -5.69
C ASP A 425 -25.27 -12.40 -4.74
N ILE A 426 -25.77 -13.17 -3.76
CA ILE A 426 -26.75 -12.72 -2.77
C ILE A 426 -26.00 -12.29 -1.50
N HIS A 427 -26.10 -11.01 -1.17
CA HIS A 427 -25.64 -10.49 0.13
C HIS A 427 -26.79 -10.60 1.14
N LYS A 428 -26.64 -11.49 2.12
CA LYS A 428 -27.61 -11.61 3.22
C LYS A 428 -27.50 -10.40 4.14
N ASP A 429 -28.65 -9.88 4.53
CA ASP A 429 -28.73 -8.93 5.63
C ASP A 429 -28.97 -9.70 6.92
N ASP A 430 -27.94 -9.85 7.75
CA ASP A 430 -28.11 -10.48 9.07
C ASP A 430 -28.84 -9.54 10.06
N GLN A 431 -29.20 -8.31 9.67
CA GLN A 431 -29.95 -7.37 10.51
C GLN A 431 -31.46 -7.31 10.25
N GLY A 432 -32.02 -8.14 9.37
CA GLY A 432 -33.46 -8.41 9.34
C GLY A 432 -34.36 -7.17 9.29
N GLN A 433 -34.26 -6.35 8.24
CA GLN A 433 -35.32 -5.41 7.90
C GLN A 433 -35.97 -5.77 6.56
N LEU A 434 -37.25 -6.14 6.70
CA LEU A 434 -38.26 -6.43 5.68
C LEU A 434 -38.52 -5.27 4.72
#